data_AF-A0A7X2M527-F1
#
_entry.id   AF-A0A7X2M527-F1
#
_cell.length_a   1.000
_cell.length_b   1.000
_cell.length_c   1.000
_cell.angle_alpha   90.00
_cell.angle_beta   90.00
_cell.angle_gamma   90.00
#
_symmetry.space_group_name_H-M   'P 1'
#
loop_
_entity.id
_entity.type
_entity.pdbx_description
1 polymer ?
#
loop_
_entity_poly.entity_id
_entity_poly.type
_entity_poly.pdbx_seq_one_letter_code
_entity_poly.pdbx_strand_id
1 'polypeptide(L)' 'MILLAGKTDYKNKWQSENRERINLVVPKGYKETVRQHADMTGESVNGYIKKAIDERMERDTE' A
#
# COMPACT_ATOMS: atom_id res chain seq x y z
N MET A 1 7.33 9.52 34.45
CA MET A 1 6.50 8.91 33.39
C MET A 1 6.64 9.79 32.15
N ILE A 2 7.53 9.45 31.21
CA ILE A 2 7.88 10.32 30.07
C ILE A 2 6.85 10.10 28.95
N LEU A 3 6.13 11.17 28.61
CA LEU A 3 5.16 11.26 27.53
C LEU A 3 5.83 11.06 26.16
N LEU A 4 5.78 9.84 25.63
CA LEU A 4 6.09 9.51 24.23
C LEU A 4 4.92 9.84 23.29
N ALA A 5 4.23 10.97 23.49
CA ALA A 5 3.06 11.36 22.68
C ALA A 5 3.44 12.13 21.40
N GLY A 6 4.56 12.85 21.36
CA GLY A 6 4.86 13.79 20.27
C GLY A 6 5.38 13.21 18.94
N LYS A 7 5.86 11.96 18.90
CA LYS A 7 6.47 11.38 17.67
C LYS A 7 5.47 10.67 16.75
N THR A 8 4.29 10.33 17.25
CA THR A 8 3.29 9.57 16.49
C THR A 8 2.40 10.50 15.66
N ASP A 9 2.02 11.65 16.21
CA ASP A 9 1.13 12.61 15.54
C ASP A 9 1.78 13.23 14.30
N TYR A 10 3.07 13.57 14.36
CA TYR A 10 3.79 14.12 13.22
C TYR A 10 3.88 13.14 12.04
N LYS A 11 4.17 11.87 12.32
CA LYS A 11 4.22 10.82 11.29
C LYS A 11 2.85 10.61 10.65
N ASN A 12 1.79 10.59 11.45
CA ASN A 12 0.44 10.41 10.95
C ASN A 12 -0.02 11.59 10.08
N LYS A 13 0.30 12.83 10.48
CA LYS A 13 0.00 14.05 9.73
C LYS A 13 0.75 14.10 8.39
N TRP A 14 2.04 13.76 8.40
CA TRP A 14 2.82 13.68 7.16
C TRP A 14 2.26 12.63 6.20
N GLN A 15 1.86 11.46 6.71
CA GLN A 15 1.24 10.41 5.89
C GLN A 15 -0.11 10.87 5.30
N SER A 16 -0.96 11.57 6.06
CA SER A 16 -2.23 12.07 5.51
C SER A 16 -2.07 13.17 4.47
N GLU A 17 -1.05 14.00 4.59
CA GLU A 17 -0.81 15.10 3.64
C GLU A 17 -0.13 14.62 2.35
N ASN A 18 0.65 13.53 2.40
CA ASN A 18 1.50 13.08 1.29
C ASN A 18 1.13 11.71 0.72
N ARG A 19 0.13 11.03 1.29
CA ARG A 19 -0.35 9.72 0.81
C ARG A 19 -1.86 9.72 0.75
N GLU A 20 -2.37 9.31 -0.40
CA GLU A 20 -3.77 8.95 -0.54
C GLU A 20 -3.96 7.48 -0.14
N ARG A 21 -4.99 7.20 0.66
CA ARG A 21 -5.36 5.83 1.03
C ARG A 21 -6.46 5.35 0.10
N ILE A 22 -6.20 4.27 -0.63
CA ILE A 22 -7.19 3.62 -1.49
C ILE A 22 -7.82 2.44 -0.73
N ASN A 23 -9.14 2.48 -0.55
CA ASN A 23 -9.88 1.34 -0.01
C ASN A 23 -10.27 0.40 -1.14
N LEU A 24 -9.80 -0.84 -1.07
CA LEU A 24 -10.08 -1.90 -2.04
C LEU A 24 -10.91 -3.01 -1.40
N VAL A 25 -12.10 -3.27 -1.94
CA VAL A 25 -12.96 -4.38 -1.50
C VAL A 25 -12.69 -5.58 -2.39
N VAL A 26 -12.27 -6.69 -1.78
CA VAL A 26 -11.92 -7.94 -2.46
C VAL A 26 -12.50 -9.14 -1.69
N PRO A 27 -12.68 -10.30 -2.36
CA PRO A 27 -13.09 -11.52 -1.69
C PRO A 27 -12.14 -11.92 -0.55
N LYS A 28 -12.66 -12.69 0.41
CA LYS A 28 -11.83 -13.27 1.47
C LYS A 28 -10.76 -14.18 0.87
N GLY A 29 -9.54 -14.11 1.41
CA GLY A 29 -8.39 -14.86 0.91
C GLY A 29 -7.57 -14.14 -0.16
N TYR A 30 -8.11 -13.11 -0.82
CA TYR A 30 -7.42 -12.40 -1.89
C TYR A 30 -6.07 -11.78 -1.45
N LYS A 31 -6.02 -11.23 -0.24
CA LYS A 31 -4.78 -10.68 0.32
C LYS A 31 -3.67 -11.72 0.44
N GLU A 32 -4.02 -12.98 0.73
CA GLU A 32 -3.05 -14.07 0.82
C GLU A 32 -2.46 -14.38 -0.55
N THR A 33 -3.32 -14.50 -1.57
CA THR A 33 -2.90 -14.69 -2.96
C THR A 33 -1.97 -13.57 -3.42
N VAL A 34 -2.32 -12.32 -3.17
CA VAL A 34 -1.46 -11.18 -3.51
C VAL A 34 -0.13 -11.23 -2.75
N ARG A 35 -0.14 -11.63 -1.47
CA ARG A 35 1.10 -11.77 -0.69
C ARG A 35 2.03 -12.82 -1.28
N GLN A 36 1.51 -13.99 -1.63
CA GLN A 36 2.32 -15.06 -2.24
C GLN A 36 3.00 -14.58 -3.53
N HIS A 37 2.26 -13.86 -4.38
CA HIS A 37 2.86 -13.28 -5.59
C HIS A 37 3.88 -12.18 -5.31
N ALA A 38 3.60 -11.30 -4.35
CA ALA A 38 4.54 -10.24 -3.95
C ALA A 38 5.83 -10.83 -3.35
N ASP A 39 5.74 -11.87 -2.55
CA ASP A 39 6.89 -12.56 -1.96
C ASP A 39 7.76 -13.20 -3.05
N MET A 40 7.16 -13.75 -4.11
CA MET A 40 7.88 -14.29 -5.27
C MET A 40 8.67 -13.23 -6.04
N THR A 41 8.21 -11.98 -6.04
CA THR A 41 8.90 -10.86 -6.71
C THR A 41 9.81 -10.08 -5.76
N GLY A 42 9.84 -10.42 -4.47
CA GLY A 42 10.57 -9.67 -3.45
C GLY A 42 9.95 -8.30 -3.14
N GLU A 43 8.70 -8.08 -3.52
CA GLU A 43 7.99 -6.83 -3.36
C GLU A 43 7.08 -6.87 -2.12
N SER A 44 6.81 -5.70 -1.53
CA SER A 44 5.73 -5.61 -0.55
C SER A 44 4.37 -5.78 -1.24
N VAL A 45 3.37 -6.33 -0.55
CA VAL A 45 1.98 -6.42 -1.05
C VAL A 45 1.48 -5.09 -1.62
N ASN A 46 1.76 -3.97 -0.94
CA ASN A 46 1.33 -2.65 -1.41
C ASN A 46 2.08 -2.20 -2.67
N GLY A 47 3.39 -2.49 -2.74
CA GLY A 47 4.21 -2.21 -3.93
C GLY A 47 3.75 -3.03 -5.14
N TYR A 48 3.49 -4.31 -4.93
CA TYR A 48 2.96 -5.22 -5.94
C TYR A 48 1.61 -4.73 -6.50
N ILE A 49 0.67 -4.34 -5.63
CA ILE A 49 -0.62 -3.78 -6.05
C ILE A 49 -0.43 -2.47 -6.82
N LYS A 50 0.40 -1.56 -6.32
CA LYS A 50 0.66 -0.27 -7.01
C LYS A 50 1.20 -0.51 -8.41
N LYS A 51 2.21 -1.37 -8.55
CA LYS A 51 2.85 -1.69 -9.83
C LYS A 51 1.86 -2.31 -10.82
N ALA A 52 1.02 -3.25 -10.37
CA ALA A 52 -0.02 -3.83 -11.21
C ALA A 52 -1.01 -2.78 -11.76
N ILE A 53 -1.33 -1.74 -10.96
CA ILE A 53 -2.17 -0.62 -11.40
C ILE A 53 -1.41 0.26 -12.39
N ASP A 54 -0.15 0.63 -12.09
CA ASP A 54 0.69 1.45 -12.97
C ASP A 54 0.87 0.79 -14.35
N GLU A 55 1.24 -0.49 -14.39
CA GLU A 55 1.40 -1.26 -15.63
C GLU A 55 0.08 -1.38 -16.41
N ARG A 56 -1.07 -1.42 -15.71
CA ARG A 56 -2.37 -1.44 -16.37
C ARG A 56 -2.69 -0.09 -17.01
N MET A 57 -2.44 1.00 -16.31
CA MET A 57 -2.62 2.35 -16.85
C MET A 57 -1.72 2.59 -18.05
N GLU A 58 -0.45 2.17 -17.99
CA GLU A 58 0.51 2.29 -19.10
C GLU A 58 -0.02 1.59 -20.37
N ARG A 59 -0.46 0.34 -20.26
CA ARG A 59 -1.06 -0.41 -21.38
C ARG A 59 -2.35 0.19 -21.92
N ASP A 60 -3.15 0.85 -21.08
CA ASP A 60 -4.39 1.49 -21.52
C ASP A 60 -4.11 2.83 -22.25
N THR A 61 -2.90 3.38 -22.12
CA THR A 61 -2.45 4.63 -22.78
C THR A 61 -1.59 4.42 -24.03
N GLU A 62 -1.25 3.16 -24.35
CA GLU A 62 -0.65 2.76 -25.63
C GLU A 62 -1.71 2.61 -26.74
#